data_AF-A0A3B0BB36-F1
#
_entry.id   AF-A0A3B0BB36-F1
#
_cell.length_a   1.000
_cell.length_b   1.000
_cell.length_c   1.000
_cell.angle_alpha   90.00
_cell.angle_beta   90.00
_cell.angle_gamma   90.00
#
_symmetry.space_group_name_H-M   'P 1'
#
loop_
_entity.id
_entity.type
_entity.pdbx_description
1 polymer ?
#
loop_
_entity_poly.entity_id
_entity_poly.type
_entity_poly.pdbx_seq_one_letter_code
_entity_poly.pdbx_strand_id
1 'polypeptide(L)'
;MSALGRFRRPPLAFLEPCTDNEANRLASLRAERIVAALEMARRHPEIYTHDADSDMAERSAMLDIALRLRISEDQVRELHGTARWAMRRLPMLWTQARDGFATMTAVRQVVTHLHAILPATDAPQELHDAVAAVIAKIDQAASEWVLTCATEAFRRRVKRRIDAISGDLAARRHTGRWQTAR
;
A
#
# COMPACT_ATOMS: atom_id res chain seq x y z
N MET A 1 -20.98 -51.65 -40.64
CA MET A 1 -21.40 -50.32 -40.13
C MET A 1 -20.86 -50.16 -38.71
N SER A 2 -19.72 -49.48 -38.54
CA SER A 2 -19.25 -48.99 -37.23
C SER A 2 -18.49 -47.69 -37.45
N ALA A 3 -19.10 -46.58 -37.06
CA ALA A 3 -18.50 -45.24 -37.10
C ALA A 3 -17.86 -44.93 -35.75
N LEU A 4 -16.55 -45.08 -35.65
CA LEU A 4 -15.75 -44.60 -34.51
C LEU A 4 -15.51 -43.10 -34.69
N GLY A 5 -16.38 -42.28 -34.10
CA GLY A 5 -16.20 -40.84 -33.97
C GLY A 5 -15.04 -40.54 -33.02
N ARG A 6 -13.88 -40.17 -33.58
CA ARG A 6 -12.77 -39.58 -32.81
C ARG A 6 -13.20 -38.20 -32.31
N PHE A 7 -13.58 -38.11 -31.04
CA PHE A 7 -13.65 -36.85 -30.31
C PHE A 7 -12.23 -36.26 -30.22
N ARG A 8 -11.87 -35.39 -31.16
CA ARG A 8 -10.74 -34.47 -30.99
C ARG A 8 -11.12 -33.49 -29.89
N ARG A 9 -10.49 -33.62 -28.72
CA ARG A 9 -10.51 -32.54 -27.72
C ARG A 9 -9.99 -31.26 -28.39
N PRO A 10 -10.67 -30.11 -28.25
CA PRO A 10 -10.11 -28.86 -28.71
C PRO A 10 -8.79 -28.61 -27.96
N PRO A 11 -7.77 -28.02 -28.62
CA PRO A 11 -6.56 -27.62 -27.93
C PRO A 11 -6.96 -26.64 -26.82
N LEU A 12 -6.47 -26.90 -25.61
CA LEU A 12 -6.57 -25.97 -24.50
C LEU A 12 -5.99 -24.65 -25.00
N ALA A 13 -6.87 -23.66 -25.21
CA ALA A 13 -6.46 -22.30 -25.48
C ALA A 13 -5.46 -21.93 -24.39
N PHE A 14 -4.27 -21.51 -24.84
CA PHE A 14 -3.20 -21.02 -24.00
C PHE A 14 -3.79 -20.07 -22.96
N LEU A 15 -3.80 -20.49 -21.69
CA LEU A 15 -3.85 -19.53 -20.59
C LEU A 15 -2.55 -18.74 -20.72
N GLU A 16 -2.62 -17.62 -21.43
CA GLU A 16 -1.53 -16.68 -21.53
C GLU A 16 -1.07 -16.38 -20.09
N PRO A 17 0.21 -16.63 -19.75
CA PRO A 17 0.68 -16.36 -18.40
C PRO A 17 0.46 -14.89 -18.11
N CYS A 18 -0.38 -14.62 -17.11
CA CYS A 18 -0.65 -13.29 -16.59
C CYS A 18 0.70 -12.57 -16.43
N THR A 19 0.91 -11.51 -17.23
CA THR A 19 2.18 -10.79 -17.19
C THR A 19 2.42 -10.26 -15.78
N ASP A 20 3.68 -10.13 -15.34
CA ASP A 20 3.99 -9.64 -14.00
C ASP A 20 3.27 -8.31 -13.67
N ASN A 21 3.07 -7.46 -14.69
CA ASN A 21 2.35 -6.19 -14.56
C ASN A 21 0.85 -6.38 -14.29
N GLU A 22 0.21 -7.36 -14.94
CA GLU A 22 -1.21 -7.65 -14.71
C GLU A 22 -1.41 -8.25 -13.32
N ALA A 23 -0.50 -9.13 -12.88
CA ALA A 23 -0.51 -9.64 -11.50
C ALA A 23 -0.37 -8.51 -10.47
N ASN A 24 0.52 -7.54 -10.72
CA ASN A 24 0.68 -6.36 -9.87
C ASN A 24 -0.60 -5.49 -9.84
N ARG A 25 -1.17 -5.20 -11.00
CA ARG A 25 -2.43 -4.43 -11.13
C ARG A 25 -3.56 -5.09 -10.33
N LEU A 26 -3.73 -6.40 -10.48
CA LEU A 26 -4.75 -7.15 -9.75
C LEU A 26 -4.51 -7.12 -8.24
N ALA A 27 -3.25 -7.18 -7.79
CA ALA A 27 -2.90 -7.07 -6.37
C ALA A 27 -3.24 -5.68 -5.81
N SER A 28 -2.95 -4.60 -6.54
CA SER A 28 -3.28 -3.23 -6.12
C SER A 28 -4.79 -2.97 -6.09
N LEU A 29 -5.52 -3.41 -7.13
CA LEU A 29 -6.98 -3.32 -7.17
C LEU A 29 -7.64 -4.13 -6.05
N ARG A 30 -7.09 -5.29 -5.70
CA ARG A 30 -7.54 -6.08 -4.55
C ARG A 30 -7.37 -5.29 -3.25
N ALA A 31 -6.21 -4.69 -3.03
CA ALA A 31 -5.95 -3.91 -1.82
C ALA A 31 -6.89 -2.68 -1.73
N GLU A 32 -7.17 -2.01 -2.85
CA GLU A 32 -8.15 -0.92 -2.91
C GLU A 32 -9.57 -1.37 -2.54
N ARG A 33 -10.00 -2.54 -3.03
CA ARG A 33 -11.31 -3.12 -2.68
C ARG A 33 -11.41 -3.47 -1.20
N ILE A 34 -10.32 -3.94 -0.58
CA ILE A 34 -10.26 -4.16 0.86
C ILE A 34 -10.48 -2.84 1.61
N VAL A 35 -9.79 -1.76 1.20
CA VAL A 35 -9.99 -0.43 1.80
C VAL A 35 -11.45 0.00 1.69
N ALA A 36 -12.04 -0.08 0.50
CA ALA A 36 -13.42 0.31 0.27
C ALA A 36 -14.43 -0.51 1.11
N ALA A 37 -14.23 -1.82 1.21
CA ALA A 37 -15.09 -2.70 1.98
C ALA A 37 -15.05 -2.39 3.48
N LEU A 38 -13.85 -2.20 4.05
CA LEU A 38 -13.71 -1.88 5.48
C LEU A 38 -14.22 -0.46 5.79
N GLU A 39 -14.03 0.51 4.88
CA GLU A 39 -14.64 1.83 5.04
C GLU A 39 -16.17 1.79 4.92
N MET A 40 -16.72 0.91 4.09
CA MET A 40 -18.16 0.70 4.01
C MET A 40 -18.70 0.08 5.30
N ALA A 41 -18.02 -0.92 5.86
CA ALA A 41 -18.40 -1.52 7.15
C ALA A 41 -18.38 -0.49 8.29
N ARG A 42 -17.37 0.39 8.32
CA ARG A 42 -17.31 1.49 9.30
C ARG A 42 -18.42 2.52 9.13
N ARG A 43 -18.83 2.81 7.89
CA ARG A 43 -19.88 3.80 7.59
C ARG A 43 -21.30 3.25 7.76
N HIS A 44 -21.46 1.93 7.65
CA HIS A 44 -22.75 1.24 7.71
C HIS A 44 -22.68 0.00 8.62
N PRO A 45 -22.40 0.18 9.92
CA PRO A 45 -22.26 -0.94 10.84
C PRO A 45 -23.53 -1.77 10.99
N GLU A 46 -24.71 -1.18 10.77
CA GLU A 46 -26.03 -1.85 10.77
C GLU A 46 -26.16 -3.00 9.77
N ILE A 47 -25.29 -3.06 8.75
CA ILE A 47 -25.25 -4.16 7.77
C ILE A 47 -24.59 -5.41 8.38
N TYR A 48 -23.68 -5.22 9.34
CA TYR A 48 -22.80 -6.26 9.87
C TYR A 48 -23.14 -6.65 11.31
N THR A 49 -23.66 -5.72 12.12
CA THR A 49 -23.96 -5.96 13.54
C THR A 49 -25.33 -5.40 13.93
N HIS A 50 -25.96 -6.04 14.92
CA HIS A 50 -27.31 -5.66 15.36
C HIS A 50 -27.31 -4.37 16.21
N ASP A 51 -26.21 -4.09 16.90
CA ASP A 51 -26.01 -2.91 17.76
C ASP A 51 -25.44 -1.70 17.02
N ALA A 52 -25.16 -1.82 15.71
CA ALA A 52 -24.50 -0.81 14.91
C ALA A 52 -23.13 -0.35 15.48
N ASP A 53 -22.42 -1.24 16.21
CA ASP A 53 -21.03 -1.02 16.64
C ASP A 53 -20.06 -1.03 15.43
N SER A 54 -19.43 0.12 15.17
CA SER A 54 -18.50 0.30 14.05
C SER A 54 -17.24 -0.56 14.13
N ASP A 55 -16.72 -0.80 15.33
CA ASP A 55 -15.48 -1.57 15.52
C ASP A 55 -15.77 -3.06 15.35
N MET A 56 -16.94 -3.51 15.82
CA MET A 56 -17.39 -4.89 15.61
C MET A 56 -17.76 -5.14 14.14
N ALA A 57 -18.38 -4.17 13.47
CA ALA A 57 -18.67 -4.24 12.05
C ALA A 57 -17.38 -4.32 11.20
N GLU A 58 -16.38 -3.48 11.49
CA GLU A 58 -15.09 -3.53 10.80
C GLU A 58 -14.37 -4.87 11.01
N ARG A 59 -14.37 -5.41 12.25
CA ARG A 59 -13.81 -6.73 12.55
C ARG A 59 -14.53 -7.85 11.82
N SER A 60 -15.86 -7.82 11.78
CA SER A 60 -16.68 -8.81 11.07
C SER A 60 -16.41 -8.80 9.56
N ALA A 61 -16.32 -7.60 8.97
CA ALA A 61 -15.95 -7.44 7.56
C ALA A 61 -14.52 -7.92 7.29
N MET A 62 -13.57 -7.66 8.20
CA MET A 62 -12.19 -8.14 8.08
C MET A 62 -12.13 -9.68 8.04
N LEU A 63 -12.90 -10.34 8.91
CA LEU A 63 -13.01 -11.80 8.95
C LEU A 63 -13.63 -12.36 7.66
N ASP A 64 -14.74 -11.79 7.17
CA ASP A 64 -15.37 -12.21 5.90
C ASP A 64 -14.40 -12.07 4.70
N ILE A 65 -13.68 -10.95 4.63
CA ILE A 65 -12.65 -10.72 3.60
C ILE A 65 -11.54 -11.78 3.71
N ALA A 66 -11.02 -12.04 4.91
CA ALA A 66 -9.97 -13.02 5.15
C ALA A 66 -10.39 -14.43 4.68
N LEU A 67 -11.61 -14.83 5.01
CA LEU A 67 -12.19 -16.12 4.59
C LEU A 67 -12.35 -16.22 3.07
N ARG A 68 -12.91 -15.19 2.42
CA ARG A 68 -13.12 -15.17 0.95
C ARG A 68 -11.83 -15.17 0.16
N LEU A 69 -10.82 -14.45 0.65
CA LEU A 69 -9.51 -14.33 0.00
C LEU A 69 -8.54 -15.44 0.41
N ARG A 70 -8.90 -16.27 1.40
CA ARG A 70 -8.07 -17.35 1.97
C ARG A 70 -6.70 -16.84 2.45
N ILE A 71 -6.72 -15.71 3.16
CA ILE A 71 -5.55 -15.07 3.77
C ILE A 71 -5.84 -14.81 5.26
N SER A 72 -4.82 -14.54 6.07
CA SER A 72 -5.03 -14.23 7.49
C SER A 72 -5.63 -12.83 7.67
N GLU A 73 -6.31 -12.60 8.80
CA GLU A 73 -6.77 -11.25 9.18
C GLU A 73 -5.61 -10.26 9.27
N ASP A 74 -4.43 -10.71 9.75
CA ASP A 74 -3.23 -9.88 9.80
C ASP A 74 -2.79 -9.43 8.40
N GLN A 75 -2.86 -10.31 7.40
CA GLN A 75 -2.57 -9.95 6.01
C GLN A 75 -3.60 -8.96 5.45
N VAL A 76 -4.88 -9.11 5.79
CA VAL A 76 -5.92 -8.13 5.42
C VAL A 76 -5.63 -6.77 6.06
N ARG A 77 -5.29 -6.75 7.36
CA ARG A 77 -4.96 -5.54 8.11
C ARG A 77 -3.73 -4.83 7.54
N GLU A 78 -2.70 -5.59 7.19
CA GLU A 78 -1.48 -5.08 6.57
C GLU A 78 -1.76 -4.46 5.19
N LEU A 79 -2.53 -5.16 4.34
CA LEU A 79 -2.95 -4.67 3.02
C LEU A 79 -3.80 -3.40 3.14
N HIS A 80 -4.78 -3.41 4.04
CA HIS A 80 -5.63 -2.25 4.33
C HIS A 80 -4.80 -1.04 4.77
N GLY A 81 -3.94 -1.22 5.77
CA GLY A 81 -3.08 -0.15 6.31
C GLY A 81 -2.15 0.42 5.24
N THR A 82 -1.48 -0.45 4.49
CA THR A 82 -0.56 -0.06 3.42
C THR A 82 -1.26 0.70 2.30
N ALA A 83 -2.36 0.14 1.76
CA ALA A 83 -3.10 0.75 0.67
C ALA A 83 -3.73 2.08 1.09
N ARG A 84 -4.42 2.11 2.24
CA ARG A 84 -5.05 3.34 2.75
C ARG A 84 -4.03 4.46 3.01
N TRP A 85 -2.83 4.11 3.48
CA TRP A 85 -1.77 5.09 3.67
C TRP A 85 -1.20 5.56 2.33
N ALA A 86 -0.81 4.64 1.45
CA ALA A 86 -0.23 4.94 0.14
C ALA A 86 -1.19 5.77 -0.74
N MET A 87 -2.47 5.41 -0.82
CA MET A 87 -3.48 6.16 -1.57
C MET A 87 -3.57 7.64 -1.16
N ARG A 88 -3.34 7.94 0.13
CA ARG A 88 -3.45 9.30 0.67
C ARG A 88 -2.14 10.08 0.64
N ARG A 89 -1.01 9.41 0.77
CA ARG A 89 0.30 10.05 0.98
C ARG A 89 1.30 9.82 -0.15
N LEU A 90 1.07 8.81 -0.98
CA LEU A 90 1.90 8.41 -2.11
C LEU A 90 1.07 8.27 -3.40
N PRO A 91 0.30 9.30 -3.82
CA PRO A 91 -0.60 9.18 -4.97
C PRO A 91 0.11 8.80 -6.28
N MET A 92 1.34 9.27 -6.51
CA MET A 92 2.08 8.96 -7.74
C MET A 92 2.52 7.50 -7.75
N LEU A 93 3.14 7.01 -6.67
CA LEU A 93 3.53 5.60 -6.55
C LEU A 93 2.30 4.67 -6.55
N TRP A 94 1.19 5.08 -5.93
CA TRP A 94 -0.05 4.31 -5.96
C TRP A 94 -0.61 4.17 -7.38
N THR A 95 -0.53 5.23 -8.18
CA THR A 95 -0.91 5.19 -9.60
C THR A 95 -0.06 4.17 -10.36
N GLN A 96 1.27 4.16 -10.14
CA GLN A 96 2.15 3.14 -10.75
C GLN A 96 1.79 1.71 -10.32
N ALA A 97 1.35 1.52 -9.08
CA ALA A 97 0.89 0.21 -8.60
C ALA A 97 -0.42 -0.21 -9.27
N ARG A 98 -1.39 0.71 -9.36
CA ARG A 98 -2.66 0.48 -10.09
C ARG A 98 -2.43 0.17 -11.57
N ASP A 99 -1.45 0.79 -12.20
CA ASP A 99 -1.13 0.53 -13.60
C ASP A 99 -0.35 -0.77 -13.81
N GLY A 100 0.16 -1.37 -12.74
CA GLY A 100 0.86 -2.66 -12.73
C GLY A 100 2.39 -2.54 -12.72
N PHE A 101 2.92 -1.32 -12.77
CA PHE A 101 4.36 -1.07 -12.80
C PHE A 101 5.04 -1.20 -11.43
N ALA A 102 4.29 -1.03 -10.34
CA ALA A 102 4.79 -1.23 -8.98
C ALA A 102 4.14 -2.43 -8.28
N THR A 103 4.97 -3.27 -7.66
CA THR A 103 4.47 -4.37 -6.81
C THR A 103 3.94 -3.81 -5.49
N MET A 104 2.94 -4.47 -4.89
CA MET A 104 2.47 -4.12 -3.53
C MET A 104 3.57 -4.25 -2.47
N THR A 105 4.59 -5.09 -2.72
CA THR A 105 5.75 -5.19 -1.84
C THR A 105 6.62 -3.94 -1.90
N ALA A 106 6.83 -3.35 -3.10
CA ALA A 106 7.56 -2.09 -3.26
C ALA A 106 6.81 -0.94 -2.56
N VAL A 107 5.49 -0.86 -2.74
CA VAL A 107 4.65 0.13 -2.04
C VAL A 107 4.79 -0.03 -0.53
N ARG A 108 4.61 -1.24 0.00
CA ARG A 108 4.76 -1.53 1.43
C ARG A 108 6.12 -1.08 1.98
N GLN A 109 7.20 -1.36 1.26
CA GLN A 109 8.55 -0.97 1.70
C GLN A 109 8.70 0.54 1.84
N VAL A 110 8.18 1.32 0.88
CA VAL A 110 8.19 2.78 0.98
C VAL A 110 7.37 3.24 2.18
N VAL A 111 6.16 2.69 2.37
CA VAL A 111 5.28 3.00 3.51
C VAL A 111 5.97 2.70 4.85
N THR A 112 6.56 1.50 5.02
CA THR A 112 7.26 1.11 6.25
C THR A 112 8.41 2.07 6.59
N HIS A 113 9.21 2.48 5.60
CA HIS A 113 10.30 3.41 5.85
C HIS A 113 9.80 4.84 6.16
N LEU A 114 8.70 5.27 5.57
CA LEU A 114 8.11 6.59 5.83
C LEU A 114 7.43 6.68 7.19
N HIS A 115 6.89 5.57 7.72
CA HIS A 115 6.34 5.56 9.08
C HIS A 115 7.37 5.96 10.14
N ALA A 116 8.66 5.65 9.92
CA ALA A 116 9.73 5.99 10.86
C ALA A 116 10.04 7.50 10.95
N ILE A 117 9.61 8.29 9.96
CA ILE A 117 9.83 9.74 9.94
C ILE A 117 8.58 10.56 10.27
N LEU A 118 7.45 9.88 10.54
CA LEU A 118 6.23 10.58 10.92
C LEU A 118 6.44 11.28 12.28
N PRO A 119 6.07 12.56 12.38
CA PRO A 119 6.13 13.26 13.65
C PRO A 119 5.11 12.68 14.63
N ALA A 120 5.35 12.87 15.93
CA ALA A 120 4.38 12.54 16.97
C ALA A 120 3.08 13.35 16.75
N THR A 121 1.96 12.82 17.25
CA THR A 121 0.62 13.42 17.03
C THR A 121 0.50 14.83 17.62
N ASP A 122 1.29 15.13 18.66
CA ASP A 122 1.34 16.41 19.37
C ASP A 122 2.44 17.36 18.86
N ALA A 123 3.12 17.00 17.76
CA ALA A 123 4.16 17.85 17.20
C ALA A 123 3.59 19.14 16.57
N PRO A 124 4.41 20.21 16.46
CA PRO A 124 3.98 21.44 15.79
C PRO A 124 3.58 21.20 14.33
N GLN A 125 2.54 21.91 13.86
CA GLN A 125 2.03 21.79 12.48
C GLN A 125 3.12 22.03 11.43
N GLU A 126 4.06 22.96 11.69
CA GLU A 126 5.20 23.22 10.80
C GLU A 126 6.05 21.96 10.55
N LEU A 127 6.21 21.10 11.56
CA LEU A 127 6.91 19.82 11.40
C LEU A 127 6.07 18.83 10.59
N HIS A 128 4.76 18.80 10.79
CA HIS A 128 3.85 17.99 9.98
C HIS A 128 3.93 18.39 8.49
N ASP A 129 3.93 19.69 8.20
CA ASP A 129 4.02 20.21 6.83
C ASP A 129 5.39 19.93 6.20
N ALA A 130 6.47 20.10 6.97
CA ALA A 130 7.82 19.77 6.52
C ALA A 130 7.97 18.28 6.19
N VAL A 131 7.41 17.38 7.02
CA VAL A 131 7.40 15.93 6.76
C VAL A 131 6.49 15.59 5.58
N ALA A 132 5.34 16.25 5.42
CA ALA A 132 4.47 16.06 4.26
C ALA A 132 5.19 16.43 2.95
N ALA A 133 5.93 17.55 2.93
CA ALA A 133 6.74 17.96 1.77
C ALA A 133 7.87 16.96 1.46
N VAL A 134 8.47 16.35 2.49
CA VAL A 134 9.44 15.26 2.34
C VAL A 134 8.79 14.02 1.72
N ILE A 135 7.62 13.62 2.22
CA ILE A 135 6.88 12.46 1.70
C ILE A 135 6.54 12.67 0.22
N ALA A 136 6.08 13.86 -0.17
CA ALA A 136 5.78 14.17 -1.57
C ALA A 136 7.00 14.03 -2.50
N LYS A 137 8.19 14.48 -2.05
CA LYS A 137 9.44 14.30 -2.81
C LYS A 137 9.84 12.82 -2.93
N ILE A 138 9.55 12.02 -1.91
CA ILE A 138 9.81 10.57 -1.94
C ILE A 138 8.82 9.86 -2.85
N ASP A 139 7.54 10.24 -2.82
CA ASP A 139 6.51 9.71 -3.72
C ASP A 139 6.90 9.90 -5.20
N GLN A 140 7.26 11.14 -5.57
CA GLN A 140 7.73 11.44 -6.92
C GLN A 140 8.92 10.58 -7.30
N ALA A 141 9.99 10.57 -6.49
CA ALA A 141 11.20 9.82 -6.79
C ALA A 141 10.95 8.30 -6.86
N ALA A 142 10.12 7.75 -5.96
CA ALA A 142 9.76 6.33 -5.97
C ALA A 142 8.96 5.96 -7.22
N SER A 143 8.02 6.82 -7.65
CA SER A 143 7.22 6.61 -8.86
C SER A 143 8.07 6.59 -10.14
N GLU A 144 9.16 7.37 -10.19
CA GLU A 144 10.10 7.35 -11.30
C GLU A 144 11.00 6.10 -11.23
N TRP A 145 11.56 5.81 -10.06
CA TRP A 145 12.50 4.70 -9.92
C TRP A 145 11.87 3.33 -10.16
N VAL A 146 10.59 3.14 -9.85
CA VAL A 146 9.93 1.86 -10.08
C VAL A 146 9.86 1.50 -11.57
N LEU A 147 9.89 2.52 -12.45
CA LEU A 147 9.89 2.33 -13.90
C LEU A 147 11.28 2.06 -14.48
N THR A 148 12.33 2.54 -13.82
CA THR A 148 13.69 2.55 -14.39
C THR A 148 14.68 1.65 -13.67
N CYS A 149 14.32 1.10 -12.50
CA CYS A 149 15.25 0.37 -11.65
C CYS A 149 14.79 -1.07 -11.45
N ALA A 150 15.74 -2.01 -11.42
CA ALA A 150 15.50 -3.33 -10.87
C ALA A 150 15.08 -3.24 -9.38
N THR A 151 14.30 -4.20 -8.89
CA THR A 151 13.71 -4.22 -7.53
C THR A 151 14.72 -3.96 -6.41
N GLU A 152 15.91 -4.58 -6.48
CA GLU A 152 16.95 -4.39 -5.46
C GLU A 152 17.64 -3.02 -5.53
N ALA A 153 17.71 -2.41 -6.73
CA ALA A 153 18.20 -1.06 -6.88
C ALA A 153 17.18 -0.04 -6.35
N PHE A 154 15.89 -0.26 -6.62
CA PHE A 154 14.78 0.54 -6.07
C PHE A 154 14.82 0.56 -4.54
N ARG A 155 14.87 -0.61 -3.90
CA ARG A 155 14.96 -0.76 -2.43
C ARG A 155 16.10 0.05 -1.83
N ARG A 156 17.30 -0.10 -2.38
CA ARG A 156 18.49 0.62 -1.92
C ARG A 156 18.41 2.13 -2.15
N ARG A 157 17.76 2.60 -3.22
CA ARG A 157 17.59 4.04 -3.48
C ARG A 157 16.59 4.68 -2.53
N VAL A 158 15.43 4.05 -2.33
CA VAL A 158 14.40 4.49 -1.37
C VAL A 158 14.99 4.58 0.04
N LYS A 159 15.62 3.50 0.51
CA LYS A 159 16.23 3.48 1.84
C LYS A 159 17.25 4.60 2.02
N ARG A 160 18.22 4.72 1.10
CA ARG A 160 19.26 5.78 1.18
C ARG A 160 18.66 7.18 1.19
N ARG A 161 17.61 7.42 0.39
CA ARG A 161 16.96 8.73 0.34
C ARG A 161 16.26 9.05 1.66
N ILE A 162 15.58 8.08 2.25
CA ILE A 162 14.91 8.24 3.53
C ILE A 162 15.93 8.42 4.65
N ASP A 163 16.98 7.59 4.71
CA ASP A 163 18.05 7.69 5.71
C ASP A 163 18.73 9.07 5.68
N ALA A 164 19.01 9.59 4.48
CA ALA A 164 19.60 10.93 4.31
C ALA A 164 18.69 12.04 4.88
N ILE A 165 17.37 11.91 4.67
CA ILE A 165 16.39 12.89 5.17
C ILE A 165 16.18 12.74 6.69
N SER A 166 16.10 11.51 7.19
CA SER A 166 16.02 11.21 8.62
C SER A 166 17.23 11.77 9.38
N GLY A 167 18.43 11.64 8.80
CA GLY A 167 19.66 12.22 9.34
C GLY A 167 19.60 13.74 9.42
N ASP A 168 19.16 14.41 8.35
CA ASP A 168 18.98 15.88 8.34
C ASP A 168 17.91 16.33 9.36
N LEU A 169 16.77 15.62 9.44
CA LEU A 169 15.72 15.89 10.42
C LEU A 169 16.18 15.67 11.87
N ALA A 170 17.00 14.65 12.12
CA ALA A 170 17.61 14.43 13.43
C ALA A 170 18.60 15.56 13.76
N ALA A 171 19.48 15.94 12.82
CA ALA A 171 20.41 17.05 13.00
C ALA A 171 19.68 18.36 13.33
N ARG A 172 18.60 18.69 12.61
CA ARG A 172 17.77 19.87 12.86
C ARG A 172 17.11 19.88 14.24
N ARG A 173 16.64 18.72 14.73
CA ARG A 173 16.09 18.57 16.09
C ARG A 173 17.15 18.84 17.16
N HIS A 174 18.39 18.41 16.94
CA HIS A 174 19.49 18.67 17.87
C HIS A 174 19.94 20.14 17.86
N THR A 175 19.94 20.81 16.71
CA THR A 175 20.30 22.23 16.61
C THR A 175 19.18 23.16 17.09
N GLY A 176 17.91 22.76 16.97
CA GLY A 176 16.75 23.55 17.42
C GLY A 176 16.53 23.59 18.94
N ARG A 177 17.32 22.82 19.72
CA ARG A 177 17.18 22.74 21.19
C ARG A 177 18.00 23.79 21.97
N TRP A 178 18.57 24.80 21.29
CA TRP A 178 19.45 25.81 21.89
C TRP A 178 19.12 27.27 21.54
N GLN A 179 17.86 27.60 21.23
CA GLN A 179 17.42 29.00 21.09
C GLN A 179 16.14 29.29 21.89
N THR A 180 16.18 29.01 23.19
CA THR A 180 15.39 29.74 24.20
C THR A 180 16.36 30.35 25.20
N ALA A 181 17.04 31.40 24.77
CA ALA A 181 17.79 32.29 25.63
C ALA A 181 17.89 33.67 24.96
N ARG A 182 16.82 34.45 25.05
CA ARG A 182 16.82 35.85 25.51
C ARG A 182 15.42 36.43 25.51
#